data_AF-A0A5A7TG23-F1
#
_entry.id   AF-A0A5A7TG23-F1
#
_cell.length_a   1.000
_cell.length_b   1.000
_cell.length_c   1.000
_cell.angle_alpha   90.00
_cell.angle_beta   90.00
_cell.angle_gamma   90.00
#
_symmetry.space_group_name_H-M   'P 1'
#
loop_
_entity.id
_entity.type
_entity.pdbx_description
1 polymer ?
#
loop_
_entity_poly.entity_id
_entity_poly.type
_entity_poly.pdbx_seq_one_letter_code
_entity_poly.pdbx_strand_id
1 'polypeptide(L)'
;MIEVAHEEYSKDPNGFEKLLIDAEKPLYERLFRSIECAEKVMENDFSITFSLPTDLFGISRKTSVLREDIIDLCNMNEVKTFTLVAYMMYLYLSVIGSKENVQYVFVDPSLISSENTQESRIRNLCSRLMVSKPNQVVLAPFNPGGHWALLAINAYEDTVFYLDSLRTTSKATTRYVTDT
;
A
#
# COMPACT_ATOMS: atom_id res chain seq x y z
N MET A 1 15.85 -14.69 -19.22
CA MET A 1 14.88 -13.60 -18.95
C MET A 1 14.85 -13.13 -17.49
N ILE A 2 15.39 -13.91 -16.54
CA ILE A 2 15.60 -13.50 -15.13
C ILE A 2 16.93 -12.71 -14.93
N GLU A 3 17.85 -12.79 -15.89
CA GLU A 3 19.13 -12.03 -15.84
C GLU A 3 18.99 -10.54 -16.21
N VAL A 4 17.92 -10.12 -16.90
CA VAL A 4 17.77 -8.73 -17.36
C VAL A 4 17.37 -7.79 -16.22
N ALA A 5 16.52 -8.24 -15.30
CA ALA A 5 16.11 -7.44 -14.14
C ALA A 5 17.25 -7.29 -13.10
N HIS A 6 18.11 -8.30 -12.98
CA HIS A 6 19.27 -8.26 -12.09
C HIS A 6 20.41 -7.39 -12.65
N GLU A 7 20.54 -7.28 -13.98
CA GLU A 7 21.48 -6.37 -14.64
C GLU A 7 21.03 -4.91 -14.63
N GLU A 8 19.72 -4.62 -14.73
CA GLU A 8 19.22 -3.24 -14.63
C GLU A 8 19.35 -2.68 -13.20
N TYR A 9 19.12 -3.52 -12.17
CA TYR A 9 19.30 -3.14 -10.76
C TYR A 9 20.77 -2.86 -10.39
N SER A 10 21.73 -3.49 -11.08
CA SER A 10 23.17 -3.34 -10.85
C SER A 10 23.78 -2.07 -11.49
N LYS A 11 23.14 -1.51 -12.52
CA LYS A 11 23.72 -0.42 -13.33
C LYS A 11 23.53 0.98 -12.74
N ASP A 12 22.49 1.20 -11.94
CA ASP A 12 22.33 2.43 -11.17
C ASP A 12 21.44 2.17 -9.94
N PRO A 13 22.01 1.70 -8.81
CA PRO A 13 21.29 1.53 -7.55
C PRO A 13 20.63 2.84 -7.08
N ASN A 14 21.23 3.97 -7.45
CA ASN A 14 20.71 5.30 -7.15
C ASN A 14 19.58 5.71 -8.09
N GLY A 15 19.33 5.02 -9.21
CA GLY A 15 18.33 5.41 -10.22
C GLY A 15 16.90 5.21 -9.72
N PHE A 16 16.64 4.09 -9.04
CA PHE A 16 15.33 3.80 -8.43
C PHE A 16 15.12 4.63 -7.15
N GLU A 17 16.18 4.76 -6.34
CA GLU A 17 16.16 5.61 -5.14
C GLU A 17 15.98 7.10 -5.52
N LYS A 18 16.62 7.56 -6.61
CA LYS A 18 16.43 8.90 -7.19
C LYS A 18 15.07 9.07 -7.82
N LEU A 19 14.50 8.05 -8.48
CA LEU A 19 13.11 8.09 -8.97
C LEU A 19 12.11 8.20 -7.81
N LEU A 20 12.34 7.49 -6.71
CA LEU A 20 11.54 7.62 -5.48
C LEU A 20 11.69 9.01 -4.88
N ILE A 21 12.92 9.52 -4.73
CA ILE A 21 13.19 10.88 -4.22
C ILE A 21 12.61 11.97 -5.14
N ASP A 22 12.73 11.81 -6.46
CA ASP A 22 12.22 12.75 -7.47
C ASP A 22 10.70 12.67 -7.63
N ALA A 23 10.06 11.55 -7.28
CA ALA A 23 8.60 11.43 -7.18
C ALA A 23 8.07 11.93 -5.83
N GLU A 24 8.81 11.71 -4.75
CA GLU A 24 8.52 12.19 -3.40
C GLU A 24 8.63 13.70 -3.29
N LYS A 25 9.61 14.35 -3.93
CA LYS A 25 9.79 15.82 -3.85
C LYS A 25 8.56 16.63 -4.32
N PRO A 26 8.00 16.39 -5.52
CA PRO A 26 6.81 17.07 -6.01
C PRO A 26 5.57 16.69 -5.20
N LEU A 27 5.49 15.45 -4.72
CA LEU A 27 4.41 14.99 -3.85
C LEU A 27 4.47 15.69 -2.49
N TYR A 28 5.65 15.83 -1.90
CA TYR A 28 5.89 16.50 -0.61
C TYR A 28 5.62 18.01 -0.71
N GLU A 29 6.06 18.70 -1.76
CA GLU A 29 5.73 20.12 -1.95
C GLU A 29 4.24 20.35 -2.21
N ARG A 30 3.59 19.49 -3.00
CA ARG A 30 2.13 19.56 -3.23
C ARG A 30 1.37 19.22 -1.96
N LEU A 31 1.82 18.23 -1.22
CA LEU A 31 1.26 17.84 0.08
C LEU A 31 1.41 19.00 1.05
N PHE A 32 2.61 19.56 1.24
CA PHE A 32 2.88 20.71 2.13
C PHE A 32 2.02 21.95 1.81
N ARG A 33 1.82 22.28 0.53
CA ARG A 33 0.90 23.36 0.16
C ARG A 33 -0.57 23.00 0.39
N SER A 34 -0.94 21.74 0.24
CA SER A 34 -2.29 21.26 0.57
C SER A 34 -2.51 21.18 2.09
N ILE A 35 -1.47 20.94 2.89
CA ILE A 35 -1.46 20.89 4.35
C ILE A 35 -1.83 22.25 4.94
N GLU A 36 -1.13 23.31 4.53
CA GLU A 36 -1.40 24.67 5.01
C GLU A 36 -2.80 25.15 4.58
N CYS A 37 -3.29 24.66 3.43
CA CYS A 37 -4.63 24.93 2.94
C CYS A 37 -5.70 24.16 3.71
N ALA A 38 -5.48 22.87 3.98
CA ALA A 38 -6.39 22.00 4.69
C ALA A 38 -6.68 22.49 6.10
N GLU A 39 -5.64 22.86 6.86
CA GLU A 39 -5.80 23.29 8.24
C GLU A 39 -6.59 24.60 8.38
N LYS A 40 -6.34 25.57 7.48
CA LYS A 40 -6.94 26.92 7.51
C LYS A 40 -8.32 27.01 6.83
N VAL A 41 -8.62 26.13 5.88
CA VAL A 41 -9.80 26.26 5.00
C VAL A 41 -10.85 25.19 5.25
N MET A 42 -10.49 24.01 5.77
CA MET A 42 -11.48 22.96 5.99
C MET A 42 -12.31 23.24 7.24
N GLU A 43 -13.62 23.34 7.05
CA GLU A 43 -14.61 23.49 8.12
C GLU A 43 -14.49 22.34 9.13
N ASN A 44 -14.85 22.63 10.38
CA ASN A 44 -15.04 21.57 11.38
C ASN A 44 -16.12 20.60 10.85
N ASP A 45 -15.90 19.29 11.04
CA ASP A 45 -16.73 18.19 10.50
C ASP A 45 -16.59 17.91 8.99
N PHE A 46 -15.64 18.55 8.29
CA PHE A 46 -15.37 18.21 6.89
C PHE A 46 -14.91 16.76 6.73
N SER A 47 -15.48 16.07 5.73
CA SER A 47 -15.06 14.73 5.32
C SER A 47 -15.12 14.56 3.81
N ILE A 48 -14.17 13.82 3.26
CA ILE A 48 -14.15 13.43 1.84
C ILE A 48 -14.70 12.02 1.75
N THR A 49 -15.93 11.87 1.27
CA THR A 49 -16.57 10.56 1.05
C THR A 49 -16.38 10.10 -0.40
N PHE A 50 -15.99 8.85 -0.58
CA PHE A 50 -15.81 8.23 -1.89
C PHE A 50 -16.24 6.77 -1.90
N SER A 51 -16.52 6.26 -3.09
CA SER A 51 -16.91 4.86 -3.30
C SER A 51 -15.69 4.04 -3.73
N LEU A 52 -15.44 2.95 -3.02
CA LEU A 52 -14.41 1.97 -3.38
C LEU A 52 -15.00 0.99 -4.40
N PRO A 53 -14.35 0.83 -5.57
CA PRO A 53 -14.79 -0.15 -6.56
C PRO A 53 -14.56 -1.58 -6.06
N THR A 54 -15.43 -2.51 -6.43
CA THR A 54 -15.32 -3.93 -6.04
C THR A 54 -13.98 -4.52 -6.44
N ASP A 55 -13.42 -4.13 -7.57
CA ASP A 55 -12.16 -4.69 -8.08
C ASP A 55 -10.95 -4.39 -7.17
N LEU A 56 -11.00 -3.28 -6.41
CA LEU A 56 -9.94 -2.87 -5.50
C LEU A 56 -9.74 -3.89 -4.37
N PHE A 57 -10.80 -4.19 -3.61
CA PHE A 57 -10.74 -5.03 -2.40
C PHE A 57 -11.60 -6.31 -2.46
N GLY A 58 -12.33 -6.54 -3.55
CA GLY A 58 -13.32 -7.61 -3.69
C GLY A 58 -14.71 -7.24 -3.15
N ILE A 59 -14.88 -6.08 -2.51
CA ILE A 59 -16.14 -5.61 -1.94
C ILE A 59 -16.32 -4.12 -2.27
N SER A 60 -17.48 -3.75 -2.80
CA SER A 60 -17.86 -2.34 -2.97
C SER A 60 -18.37 -1.78 -1.64
N ARG A 61 -17.82 -0.62 -1.25
CA ARG A 61 -18.30 0.12 -0.07
C ARG A 61 -18.00 1.61 -0.22
N LYS A 62 -18.73 2.44 0.51
CA LYS A 62 -18.35 3.84 0.72
C LYS A 62 -17.41 3.96 1.89
N THR A 63 -16.48 4.89 1.81
CA THR A 63 -15.57 5.24 2.89
C THR A 63 -15.36 6.75 2.90
N SER A 64 -14.78 7.25 3.98
CA SER A 64 -14.54 8.68 4.18
C SER A 64 -13.17 8.90 4.81
N VAL A 65 -12.49 9.94 4.39
CA VAL A 65 -11.33 10.50 5.09
C VAL A 65 -11.81 11.75 5.83
N LEU A 66 -11.57 11.79 7.13
CA LEU A 66 -11.95 12.91 7.99
C LEU A 66 -10.93 14.03 7.91
N ARG A 67 -11.31 15.23 8.37
CA ARG A 67 -10.37 16.36 8.50
C ARG A 67 -9.19 16.01 9.40
N GLU A 68 -9.44 15.28 10.48
CA GLU A 68 -8.42 14.87 11.45
C GLU A 68 -7.42 13.90 10.83
N ASP A 69 -7.87 13.00 9.97
CA ASP A 69 -7.03 12.06 9.24
C ASP A 69 -6.05 12.79 8.30
N ILE A 70 -6.51 13.89 7.68
CA ILE A 70 -5.69 14.76 6.83
C ILE A 70 -4.69 15.52 7.71
N ILE A 71 -5.14 16.09 8.84
CA ILE A 71 -4.26 16.80 9.77
C ILE A 71 -3.18 15.87 10.35
N ASP A 72 -3.50 14.62 10.65
CA ASP A 72 -2.53 13.65 11.11
C ASP A 72 -1.47 13.38 10.02
N LEU A 73 -1.90 13.21 8.76
CA LEU A 73 -0.98 13.11 7.63
C LEU A 73 -0.12 14.38 7.48
N CYS A 74 -0.73 15.55 7.68
CA CYS A 74 -0.07 16.85 7.58
C CYS A 74 1.06 17.03 8.60
N ASN A 75 0.80 16.61 9.83
CA ASN A 75 1.70 16.77 10.96
C ASN A 75 2.73 15.65 11.07
N MET A 76 2.79 14.75 10.09
CA MET A 76 3.64 13.54 10.13
C MET A 76 3.32 12.65 11.34
N ASN A 77 2.07 12.67 11.80
CA ASN A 77 1.57 11.73 12.80
C ASN A 77 1.32 10.36 12.14
N GLU A 78 0.96 9.37 12.95
CA GLU A 78 0.61 8.04 12.45
C GLU A 78 -0.53 8.12 11.43
N VAL A 79 -0.24 7.68 10.20
CA VAL A 79 -1.21 7.62 9.11
C VAL A 79 -2.36 6.69 9.48
N LYS A 80 -3.59 7.18 9.41
CA LYS A 80 -4.78 6.38 9.69
C LYS A 80 -5.15 5.47 8.53
N THR A 81 -5.85 4.38 8.86
CA THR A 81 -6.28 3.36 7.90
C THR A 81 -7.07 3.94 6.73
N PHE A 82 -7.97 4.89 6.97
CA PHE A 82 -8.76 5.50 5.89
C PHE A 82 -7.95 6.40 4.96
N THR A 83 -6.95 7.12 5.48
CA THR A 83 -5.97 7.85 4.67
C THR A 83 -5.20 6.90 3.75
N LEU A 84 -4.76 5.76 4.28
CA LEU A 84 -4.07 4.74 3.50
C LEU A 84 -4.98 4.14 2.43
N VAL A 85 -6.24 3.84 2.76
CA VAL A 85 -7.24 3.35 1.80
C VAL A 85 -7.49 4.36 0.66
N ALA A 86 -7.56 5.66 0.98
CA ALA A 86 -7.70 6.70 -0.04
C ALA A 86 -6.48 6.71 -0.99
N TYR A 87 -5.28 6.58 -0.45
CA TYR A 87 -4.06 6.49 -1.24
C TYR A 87 -4.03 5.22 -2.11
N MET A 88 -4.45 4.08 -1.57
CA MET A 88 -4.57 2.83 -2.35
C MET A 88 -5.57 2.95 -3.50
N MET A 89 -6.69 3.66 -3.29
CA MET A 89 -7.63 3.97 -4.37
C MET A 89 -6.99 4.86 -5.44
N TYR A 90 -6.24 5.89 -5.04
CA TYR A 90 -5.48 6.73 -5.96
C TYR A 90 -4.47 5.92 -6.78
N LEU A 91 -3.71 5.03 -6.13
CA LEU A 91 -2.76 4.14 -6.81
C LEU A 91 -3.47 3.19 -7.78
N TYR A 92 -4.56 2.56 -7.34
CA TYR A 92 -5.37 1.70 -8.19
C TYR A 92 -5.84 2.44 -9.46
N LEU A 93 -6.45 3.62 -9.32
CA LEU A 93 -6.88 4.42 -10.47
C LEU A 93 -5.71 4.84 -11.38
N SER A 94 -4.55 5.11 -10.81
CA SER A 94 -3.34 5.47 -11.55
C SER A 94 -2.76 4.27 -12.33
N VAL A 95 -2.91 3.06 -11.81
CA VAL A 95 -2.34 1.82 -12.36
C VAL A 95 -3.28 1.11 -13.34
N ILE A 96 -4.61 1.23 -13.21
CA ILE A 96 -5.59 0.59 -14.13
C ILE A 96 -5.36 0.98 -15.60
N GLY A 97 -4.77 2.15 -15.86
CA GLY A 97 -4.44 2.62 -17.21
C GLY A 97 -3.05 2.21 -17.71
N SER A 98 -2.24 1.53 -16.90
CA SER A 98 -0.86 1.19 -17.26
C SER A 98 -0.82 0.00 -18.23
N LYS A 99 0.16 0.01 -19.14
CA LYS A 99 0.43 -1.09 -20.09
C LYS A 99 1.33 -2.18 -19.49
N GLU A 100 1.51 -2.20 -18.17
CA GLU A 100 2.37 -3.16 -17.51
C GLU A 100 1.72 -4.55 -17.45
N ASN A 101 2.54 -5.60 -17.58
CA ASN A 101 2.06 -6.98 -17.54
C ASN A 101 1.75 -7.47 -16.11
N VAL A 102 2.28 -6.77 -15.10
CA VAL A 102 2.07 -7.09 -13.67
C VAL A 102 0.87 -6.30 -13.17
N GLN A 103 -0.12 -7.00 -12.62
CA GLN A 103 -1.32 -6.38 -12.09
C GLN A 103 -1.27 -6.37 -10.56
N TYR A 104 -1.28 -5.19 -9.95
CA TYR A 104 -1.33 -5.06 -8.50
C TYR A 104 -2.75 -5.27 -7.98
N VAL A 105 -2.86 -6.09 -6.93
CA VAL A 105 -4.11 -6.39 -6.24
C VAL A 105 -3.96 -6.00 -4.79
N PHE A 106 -4.96 -5.36 -4.22
CA PHE A 106 -4.86 -4.83 -2.87
C PHE A 106 -5.69 -5.64 -1.86
N VAL A 107 -5.20 -5.71 -0.63
CA VAL A 107 -5.95 -6.19 0.55
C VAL A 107 -6.37 -4.99 1.39
N ASP A 108 -7.61 -5.00 1.86
CA ASP A 108 -8.13 -3.95 2.74
C ASP A 108 -7.38 -3.95 4.09
N PRO A 109 -6.62 -2.90 4.43
CA PRO A 109 -5.83 -2.86 5.65
C PRO A 109 -6.69 -2.95 6.92
N SER A 110 -7.96 -2.54 6.89
CA SER A 110 -8.85 -2.64 8.06
C SER A 110 -9.21 -4.08 8.43
N LEU A 111 -8.94 -5.04 7.53
CA LEU A 111 -9.25 -6.46 7.73
C LEU A 111 -8.05 -7.30 8.18
N ILE A 112 -6.84 -6.76 8.04
CA ILE A 112 -5.58 -7.47 8.30
C ILE A 112 -4.68 -6.79 9.35
N SER A 113 -5.13 -5.66 9.92
CA SER A 113 -4.43 -4.93 10.99
C SER A 113 -4.90 -5.34 12.39
N SER A 114 -4.13 -4.92 13.41
CA SER A 114 -4.19 -5.39 14.81
C SER A 114 -5.54 -5.26 15.52
N GLU A 115 -6.46 -4.44 14.98
CA GLU A 115 -7.82 -4.26 15.48
C GLU A 115 -8.67 -5.54 15.35
N ASN A 116 -8.18 -6.56 14.63
CA ASN A 116 -8.84 -7.84 14.40
C ASN A 116 -8.10 -9.02 15.06
N THR A 117 -8.82 -10.12 15.32
CA THR A 117 -8.21 -11.37 15.81
C THR A 117 -7.22 -11.95 14.80
N GLN A 118 -6.24 -12.72 15.28
CA GLN A 118 -5.25 -13.36 14.40
C GLN A 118 -5.91 -14.23 13.31
N GLU A 119 -6.92 -15.02 13.68
CA GLU A 119 -7.63 -15.91 12.75
C GLU A 119 -8.41 -15.13 11.70
N SER A 120 -9.03 -14.01 12.08
CA SER A 120 -9.73 -13.12 11.13
C SER A 120 -8.75 -12.54 10.12
N ARG A 121 -7.61 -12.02 10.59
CA ARG A 121 -6.57 -11.46 9.74
C ARG A 121 -6.03 -12.48 8.74
N ILE A 122 -5.70 -13.68 9.21
CA ILE A 122 -5.22 -14.78 8.34
C ILE A 122 -6.29 -15.14 7.30
N ARG A 123 -7.54 -15.32 7.72
CA ARG A 123 -8.65 -15.67 6.82
C ARG A 123 -8.86 -14.62 5.73
N ASN A 124 -8.84 -13.33 6.09
CA ASN A 124 -9.04 -12.22 5.16
C ASN A 124 -7.88 -12.09 4.16
N LEU A 125 -6.64 -12.34 4.59
CA LEU A 125 -5.50 -12.37 3.68
C LEU A 125 -5.61 -13.56 2.72
N CYS A 126 -5.87 -14.76 3.24
CA CYS A 126 -6.03 -15.98 2.44
C CYS A 126 -7.15 -15.86 1.41
N SER A 127 -8.29 -15.28 1.76
CA SER A 127 -9.41 -15.14 0.83
C SER A 127 -9.05 -14.28 -0.39
N ARG A 128 -8.23 -13.25 -0.21
CA ARG A 128 -7.74 -12.42 -1.31
C ARG A 128 -6.71 -13.16 -2.17
N LEU A 129 -5.82 -13.94 -1.55
CA LEU A 129 -4.84 -14.77 -2.27
C LEU A 129 -5.51 -15.84 -3.14
N MET A 130 -6.56 -16.51 -2.63
CA MET A 130 -7.27 -17.57 -3.35
C MET A 130 -7.94 -17.11 -4.66
N VAL A 131 -8.23 -15.82 -4.79
CA VAL A 131 -8.84 -15.24 -6.00
C VAL A 131 -7.84 -14.51 -6.89
N SER A 132 -6.55 -14.51 -6.53
CA SER A 132 -5.50 -13.83 -7.28
C SER A 132 -5.02 -14.66 -8.47
N LYS A 133 -4.64 -13.98 -9.55
CA LYS A 133 -4.19 -14.59 -10.81
C LYS A 133 -2.66 -14.75 -10.87
N PRO A 134 -2.12 -15.62 -11.75
CA PRO A 134 -0.67 -15.86 -11.83
C PRO A 134 0.21 -14.62 -12.07
N ASN A 135 -0.30 -13.58 -12.75
CA ASN A 135 0.43 -12.35 -13.04
C ASN A 135 0.13 -11.22 -12.05
N GLN A 136 -0.47 -11.54 -10.89
CA GLN A 136 -0.86 -10.57 -9.88
C GLN A 136 0.05 -10.61 -8.67
N VAL A 137 0.43 -9.41 -8.20
CA VAL A 137 1.10 -9.23 -6.92
C VAL A 137 0.08 -8.67 -5.93
N VAL A 138 -0.12 -9.38 -4.82
CA VAL A 138 -1.01 -8.96 -3.75
C VAL A 138 -0.26 -8.06 -2.79
N LEU A 139 -0.70 -6.82 -2.69
CA LEU A 139 -0.22 -5.80 -1.77
C LEU A 139 -1.13 -5.76 -0.53
N ALA A 140 -0.57 -6.14 0.60
CA ALA A 140 -1.26 -6.28 1.88
C ALA A 140 -0.60 -5.39 2.93
N PRO A 141 -0.93 -4.09 2.98
CA PRO A 141 -0.49 -3.21 4.04
C PRO A 141 -1.18 -3.58 5.35
N PHE A 142 -0.42 -3.66 6.44
CA PHE A 142 -0.95 -4.00 7.75
C PHE A 142 -0.23 -3.23 8.86
N ASN A 143 -0.97 -2.96 9.93
CA ASN A 143 -0.43 -2.34 11.14
C ASN A 143 -0.55 -3.32 12.31
N PRO A 144 0.56 -3.91 12.81
CA PRO A 144 0.53 -4.82 13.94
C PRO A 144 0.44 -4.11 15.31
N GLY A 145 0.49 -2.78 15.36
CA GLY A 145 0.33 -2.01 16.60
C GLY A 145 1.20 -0.74 16.65
N GLY A 146 0.88 0.24 15.80
CA GLY A 146 1.53 1.56 15.76
C GLY A 146 2.56 1.75 14.63
N HIS A 147 2.65 0.82 13.68
CA HIS A 147 3.62 0.87 12.59
C HIS A 147 3.09 0.21 11.32
N TRP A 148 3.11 0.90 10.19
CA TRP A 148 2.69 0.30 8.92
C TRP A 148 3.82 -0.49 8.27
N ALA A 149 3.53 -1.73 7.92
CA ALA A 149 4.37 -2.57 7.09
C ALA A 149 3.58 -3.07 5.87
N LEU A 150 4.29 -3.52 4.84
CA LEU A 150 3.68 -4.03 3.61
C LEU A 150 4.18 -5.44 3.32
N LEU A 151 3.23 -6.36 3.10
CA LEU A 151 3.49 -7.63 2.45
C LEU A 151 3.20 -7.50 0.96
N ALA A 152 4.16 -7.86 0.12
CA ALA A 152 3.95 -8.05 -1.31
C ALA A 152 4.10 -9.54 -1.64
N ILE A 153 3.01 -10.16 -2.09
CA ILE A 153 2.91 -11.61 -2.25
C ILE A 153 2.67 -11.93 -3.71
N ASN A 154 3.57 -12.72 -4.30
CA ASN A 154 3.33 -13.39 -5.57
C ASN A 154 3.04 -14.86 -5.29
N ALA A 155 1.76 -15.22 -5.29
CA ALA A 155 1.31 -16.58 -4.97
C ALA A 155 1.73 -17.61 -6.04
N TYR A 156 1.99 -17.17 -7.28
CA TYR A 156 2.40 -18.07 -8.36
C TYR A 156 3.89 -18.40 -8.31
N GLU A 157 4.72 -17.42 -7.97
CA GLU A 157 6.17 -17.61 -7.80
C GLU A 157 6.56 -18.10 -6.39
N ASP A 158 5.59 -18.28 -5.51
CA ASP A 158 5.80 -18.63 -4.09
C ASP A 158 6.79 -17.67 -3.40
N THR A 159 6.59 -16.36 -3.64
CA THR A 159 7.43 -15.31 -3.05
C THR A 159 6.62 -14.34 -2.21
N VAL A 160 7.21 -13.99 -1.06
CA VAL A 160 6.69 -12.97 -0.15
C VAL A 160 7.82 -12.00 0.17
N PHE A 161 7.57 -10.73 -0.11
CA PHE A 161 8.42 -9.63 0.32
C PHE A 161 7.78 -8.94 1.51
N TYR A 162 8.57 -8.75 2.57
CA TYR A 162 8.20 -7.97 3.73
C TYR A 162 8.95 -6.64 3.69
N LEU A 163 8.20 -5.56 3.48
CA LEU A 163 8.71 -4.21 3.37
C LEU A 163 8.37 -3.46 4.66
N ASP A 164 9.41 -3.00 5.34
CA ASP A 164 9.33 -2.35 6.64
C ASP A 164 10.36 -1.21 6.67
N SER A 165 9.88 0.02 6.68
CA SER A 165 10.71 1.22 6.63
C SER A 165 11.54 1.45 7.90
N LEU A 166 11.19 0.82 9.03
CA LEU A 166 11.99 0.86 10.25
C LEU A 166 13.14 -0.15 10.23
N ARG A 167 13.12 -1.11 9.30
CA ARG A 167 14.21 -2.07 9.16
C ARG A 167 15.28 -1.52 8.24
N THR A 168 16.44 -1.24 8.83
CA THR A 168 17.67 -0.86 8.11
C THR A 168 18.38 -2.04 7.44
N THR A 169 17.87 -3.27 7.56
CA THR A 169 18.40 -4.44 6.88
C THR A 169 17.30 -5.09 6.04
N SER A 170 17.45 -5.06 4.71
CA SER A 170 16.59 -5.84 3.81
C SER A 170 16.90 -7.32 4.03
N LYS A 171 16.11 -7.99 4.87
CA LYS A 171 16.04 -9.46 4.82
C LYS A 171 15.20 -9.82 3.60
N ALA A 172 15.84 -9.74 2.42
CA ALA A 172 15.31 -10.39 1.25
C ALA A 172 15.22 -11.89 1.55
N THR A 173 14.05 -12.45 1.32
CA THR A 173 13.78 -13.89 1.31
C THR A 173 13.60 -14.53 2.69
N THR A 174 12.37 -14.47 3.21
CA THR A 174 11.83 -15.64 3.92
C THR A 174 11.02 -16.45 2.91
N ARG A 175 11.68 -17.38 2.20
CA ARG A 175 10.97 -18.48 1.52
C ARG A 175 10.51 -19.42 2.62
N TYR A 176 9.22 -19.42 2.94
CA TYR A 176 8.65 -20.56 3.66
C TYR A 176 8.38 -21.63 2.61
N VAL A 177 9.31 -22.57 2.47
CA VAL A 177 9.03 -23.83 1.76
C VAL A 177 7.98 -24.54 2.59
N THR A 178 6.73 -24.59 2.13
CA THR A 178 5.78 -25.55 2.67
C THR A 178 6.10 -26.90 2.03
N ASP A 179 6.82 -27.75 2.76
CA ASP A 179 6.88 -29.17 2.45
C ASP A 179 5.46 -29.74 2.57
N THR A 180 4.87 -30.14 1.43
CA THR A 180 3.87 -31.21 1.33
C THR A 180 3.96 -31.88 -0.02
#